data_AF-A0A841AQL8-F1
#
_entry.id   AF-A0A841AQL8-F1
#
_cell.length_a   1.000
_cell.length_b   1.000
_cell.length_c   1.000
_cell.angle_alpha   90.00
_cell.angle_beta   90.00
_cell.angle_gamma   90.00
#
_symmetry.space_group_name_H-M   'P 1'
#
loop_
_entity.id
_entity.type
_entity.pdbx_description
1 polymer ?
#
loop_
_entity_poly.entity_id
_entity_poly.type
_entity_poly.pdbx_seq_one_letter_code
_entity_poly.pdbx_strand_id
1 'polypeptide(L)'
;MAFRAVFGAKNRRHPIRVSFSALLRVTDDDRYVLFDSPARPSSYGPPGGVLKIHPPAVRILESWGFQPDRTVEGANRMKGDLRGILPADSLRAFQEWFDTAAYRESATECLRRELREEMSEVGLGSPGSSIGSLTFDPIRTVREGPSEVPGKPYLQLRNFEVYELAMRTPAAIRLRRDLVEAGHDEERPGVICAGFADIAHGRLGRALIAPQSAFLAGSTRLTADLPSLR
;
A
#
# COMPACT_ATOMS: atom_id res chain seq x y z
N MET A 1 -20.50 -6.12 0.35
CA MET A 1 -21.09 -5.24 -0.69
C MET A 1 -20.06 -5.08 -1.80
N ALA A 2 -20.42 -5.43 -3.04
CA ALA A 2 -19.56 -5.20 -4.22
C ALA A 2 -19.49 -3.70 -4.52
N PHE A 3 -18.30 -3.17 -4.74
CA PHE A 3 -18.09 -1.75 -5.04
C PHE A 3 -18.07 -1.51 -6.54
N ARG A 4 -18.69 -0.40 -6.97
CA ARG A 4 -18.69 0.04 -8.35
C ARG A 4 -18.31 1.50 -8.42
N ALA A 5 -17.20 1.81 -9.08
CA ALA A 5 -16.92 3.18 -9.47
C ALA A 5 -17.87 3.53 -10.63
N VAL A 6 -18.66 4.60 -10.48
CA VAL A 6 -19.59 5.06 -11.51
C VAL A 6 -19.02 6.29 -12.20
N PHE A 7 -18.99 6.29 -13.53
CA PHE A 7 -18.50 7.42 -14.34
C PHE A 7 -19.63 8.37 -14.73
N GLY A 8 -19.32 9.66 -14.80
CA GLY A 8 -20.01 10.58 -15.71
C GLY A 8 -19.59 10.33 -17.17
N ALA A 9 -20.49 10.56 -18.13
CA ALA A 9 -20.26 10.27 -19.56
C ALA A 9 -18.97 10.89 -20.16
N LYS A 10 -18.51 12.02 -19.61
CA LYS A 10 -17.32 12.76 -20.05
C LYS A 10 -15.99 12.02 -19.80
N ASN A 11 -15.96 11.12 -18.82
CA ASN A 11 -14.72 10.46 -18.35
C ASN A 11 -14.41 9.14 -19.07
N ARG A 12 -15.29 8.68 -19.97
CA ARG A 12 -15.14 7.40 -20.69
C ARG A 12 -13.97 7.36 -21.67
N ARG A 13 -13.33 8.50 -21.95
CA ARG A 13 -12.20 8.62 -22.90
C ARG A 13 -10.82 8.63 -22.23
N HIS A 14 -10.74 8.80 -20.92
CA HIS A 14 -9.46 8.91 -20.22
C HIS A 14 -9.01 7.53 -19.72
N PRO A 15 -7.74 7.12 -19.94
CA PRO A 15 -7.20 5.94 -19.29
C PRO A 15 -7.22 6.10 -17.77
N ILE A 16 -7.30 4.99 -17.07
CA ILE A 16 -7.41 4.95 -15.60
C ILE A 16 -6.20 4.23 -15.05
N ARG A 17 -5.41 4.93 -14.25
CA ARG A 17 -4.38 4.31 -13.45
C ARG A 17 -5.00 3.69 -12.20
N VAL A 18 -4.89 2.38 -12.06
CA VAL A 18 -5.30 1.64 -10.86
C VAL A 18 -4.08 1.37 -9.97
N SER A 19 -4.28 1.33 -8.66
CA SER A 19 -3.29 0.85 -7.68
C SER A 19 -4.02 0.23 -6.49
N PHE A 20 -3.83 -1.08 -6.28
CA PHE A 20 -4.53 -1.83 -5.24
C PHE A 20 -3.52 -2.40 -4.25
N SER A 21 -3.62 -1.98 -2.99
CA SER A 21 -2.59 -2.19 -1.97
C SER A 21 -3.19 -2.67 -0.65
N ALA A 22 -2.37 -3.39 0.13
CA ALA A 22 -2.65 -3.70 1.53
C ALA A 22 -1.68 -2.92 2.42
N LEU A 23 -2.20 -2.30 3.48
CA LEU A 23 -1.43 -1.52 4.45
C LEU A 23 -1.56 -2.15 5.83
N LEU A 24 -0.46 -2.22 6.56
CA LEU A 24 -0.42 -2.63 7.95
C LEU A 24 -0.42 -1.42 8.87
N ARG A 25 -1.36 -1.41 9.80
CA ARG A 25 -1.40 -0.52 10.95
C ARG A 25 -0.75 -1.23 12.13
N VAL A 26 0.36 -0.68 12.60
CA VAL A 26 0.97 -1.05 13.89
C VAL A 26 0.93 0.19 14.78
N THR A 27 0.19 0.12 15.88
CA THR A 27 0.01 1.25 16.79
C THR A 27 0.72 1.07 18.11
N ASP A 28 1.13 2.19 18.67
CA ASP A 28 1.57 2.37 20.06
C ASP A 28 0.88 3.63 20.61
N ASP A 29 -0.15 3.44 21.43
CA ASP A 29 -1.09 4.49 21.84
C ASP A 29 -1.62 5.33 20.65
N ASP A 30 -1.23 6.59 20.54
CA ASP A 30 -1.63 7.54 19.50
C ASP A 30 -0.65 7.62 18.31
N ARG A 31 0.38 6.74 18.31
CA ARG A 31 1.44 6.69 17.30
C ARG A 31 1.33 5.48 16.40
N TYR A 32 1.91 5.61 15.21
CA TYR A 32 1.92 4.61 14.16
C TYR A 32 3.35 4.34 13.71
N VAL A 33 3.70 3.05 13.58
CA VAL A 33 5.00 2.65 13.03
C VAL A 33 5.01 2.87 11.52
N LEU A 34 6.02 3.59 11.04
CA LEU A 34 6.26 3.86 9.62
C LEU A 34 7.69 3.46 9.25
N PHE A 35 7.88 2.98 8.02
CA PHE A 35 9.17 2.50 7.51
C PHE A 35 9.68 3.47 6.46
N ASP A 36 11.00 3.73 6.47
CA ASP A 36 11.67 4.48 5.40
C ASP A 36 11.57 3.73 4.08
N SER A 37 11.38 4.46 2.99
CA SER A 37 11.35 3.91 1.65
C SER A 37 12.73 4.01 1.01
N PRO A 38 13.41 2.89 0.68
CA PRO A 38 14.70 2.94 0.00
C PRO A 38 14.63 3.65 -1.36
N ALA A 39 13.48 3.58 -2.03
CA ALA A 39 13.23 4.26 -3.30
C ALA A 39 13.09 5.78 -3.16
N ARG A 40 12.84 6.28 -1.93
CA ARG A 40 12.71 7.70 -1.59
C ARG A 40 13.25 7.91 -0.17
N PRO A 41 14.59 7.96 0.01
CA PRO A 41 15.18 8.08 1.33
C PRO A 41 14.60 9.25 2.12
N SER A 42 14.38 9.05 3.42
CA SER A 42 13.69 9.98 4.33
C SER A 42 12.19 10.15 4.07
N SER A 43 11.57 9.27 3.27
CA SER A 43 10.12 9.21 3.06
C SER A 43 9.55 7.96 3.72
N TYR A 44 8.71 8.17 4.71
CA TYR A 44 8.21 7.11 5.57
C TYR A 44 6.75 6.79 5.27
N GLY A 45 6.45 5.51 5.09
CA GLY A 45 5.10 5.02 4.83
C GLY A 45 4.67 3.92 5.79
N PRO A 46 3.38 3.58 5.82
CA PRO A 46 2.93 2.38 6.51
C PRO A 46 3.60 1.14 5.89
N PRO A 47 3.95 0.12 6.69
CA PRO A 47 4.38 -1.16 6.13
C PRO A 47 3.28 -1.73 5.23
N GLY A 48 3.69 -2.35 4.12
CA GLY A 48 2.77 -2.87 3.13
C GLY A 48 2.99 -2.30 1.73
N GLY A 49 2.16 -2.73 0.79
CA GLY A 49 2.47 -2.50 -0.61
C GLY A 49 1.39 -2.94 -1.56
N VAL A 50 1.74 -2.98 -2.85
CA VAL A 50 0.81 -3.32 -3.92
C VAL A 50 0.58 -4.84 -3.92
N LEU A 51 -0.67 -5.25 -4.03
CA LEU A 51 -1.03 -6.66 -4.20
C LEU A 51 -0.42 -7.21 -5.48
N LYS A 52 0.11 -8.44 -5.47
CA LYS A 52 0.56 -9.09 -6.71
C LYS A 52 -0.53 -9.92 -7.38
N ILE A 53 -0.44 -10.05 -8.69
CA ILE A 53 -1.23 -10.96 -9.52
C ILE A 53 -0.43 -12.23 -9.83
N HIS A 54 -1.15 -13.34 -10.00
CA HIS A 54 -0.59 -14.62 -10.41
C HIS A 54 -0.82 -14.87 -11.91
N PRO A 55 -0.06 -15.78 -12.55
CA PRO A 55 -0.02 -15.91 -14.01
C PRO A 55 -1.37 -15.97 -14.74
N PRO A 56 -2.43 -16.64 -14.23
CA PRO A 56 -3.72 -16.65 -14.93
C PRO A 56 -4.38 -15.26 -15.03
N ALA A 57 -4.20 -14.39 -14.04
CA ALA A 57 -4.71 -13.02 -14.06
C ALA A 57 -4.04 -12.15 -15.13
N VAL A 58 -2.79 -12.44 -15.50
CA VAL A 58 -2.07 -11.66 -16.52
C VAL A 58 -2.85 -11.64 -17.83
N ARG A 59 -3.29 -12.80 -18.32
CA ARG A 59 -4.06 -12.91 -19.58
C ARG A 59 -5.43 -12.26 -19.48
N ILE A 60 -6.08 -12.38 -18.32
CA ILE A 60 -7.39 -11.74 -18.06
C ILE A 60 -7.23 -10.22 -18.15
N LEU A 61 -6.26 -9.66 -17.44
CA LEU A 61 -5.99 -8.22 -17.42
C LEU A 61 -5.51 -7.69 -18.79
N GLU A 62 -4.66 -8.44 -19.50
CA GLU A 62 -4.24 -8.10 -20.86
C GLU A 62 -5.40 -8.07 -21.84
N SER A 63 -6.40 -8.96 -21.71
CA SER A 63 -7.60 -8.96 -22.54
C SER A 63 -8.46 -7.70 -22.36
N TRP A 64 -8.28 -7.00 -21.24
CA TRP A 64 -8.89 -5.70 -20.94
C TRP A 64 -7.98 -4.51 -21.26
N GLY A 65 -6.81 -4.75 -21.87
CA GLY A 65 -5.84 -3.71 -22.19
C GLY A 65 -5.09 -3.15 -20.98
N PHE A 66 -5.04 -3.88 -19.86
CA PHE A 66 -4.23 -3.47 -18.70
C PHE A 66 -2.74 -3.40 -19.06
N GLN A 67 -2.11 -2.29 -18.72
CA GLN A 67 -0.68 -2.06 -18.90
C GLN A 67 -0.03 -1.84 -17.53
N PRO A 68 0.79 -2.77 -17.02
CA PRO A 68 1.44 -2.59 -15.74
C PRO A 68 2.36 -1.36 -15.78
N ASP A 69 2.47 -0.65 -14.65
CA ASP A 69 3.45 0.43 -14.53
C ASP A 69 4.86 -0.13 -14.82
N ARG A 70 5.63 0.55 -15.68
CA ARG A 70 7.03 0.21 -15.94
C ARG A 70 7.90 1.38 -15.48
N THR A 71 8.67 1.18 -14.42
CA THR A 71 9.81 2.05 -14.09
C THR A 71 11.10 1.34 -14.51
N VAL A 72 12.06 2.11 -15.02
CA VAL A 72 13.37 1.59 -15.47
C VAL A 72 14.14 0.99 -14.27
N GLU A 73 13.95 1.57 -13.09
CA GLU A 73 14.43 1.05 -11.81
C GLU A 73 13.36 0.17 -11.13
N GLY A 74 13.76 -0.99 -10.60
CA GLY A 74 12.86 -1.86 -9.82
C GLY A 74 11.93 -2.77 -10.63
N ALA A 75 12.17 -2.95 -11.94
CA ALA A 75 11.34 -3.77 -12.83
C ALA A 75 11.07 -5.20 -12.30
N ASN A 76 12.03 -5.81 -11.59
CA ASN A 76 11.85 -7.11 -10.96
C ASN A 76 10.95 -7.06 -9.70
N ARG A 77 11.07 -6.03 -8.86
CA ARG A 77 10.25 -5.88 -7.64
C ARG A 77 8.80 -5.60 -7.98
N MET A 78 8.57 -4.81 -9.02
CA MET A 78 7.23 -4.46 -9.51
C MET A 78 6.57 -5.56 -10.36
N LYS A 79 7.25 -6.69 -10.58
CA LYS A 79 6.69 -7.79 -11.36
C LYS A 79 5.41 -8.29 -10.71
N GLY A 80 4.34 -8.27 -11.49
CA GLY A 80 3.01 -8.71 -11.07
C GLY A 80 2.28 -7.71 -10.16
N ASP A 81 2.77 -6.49 -9.96
CA ASP A 81 2.03 -5.50 -9.17
C ASP A 81 0.67 -5.21 -9.79
N LEU A 82 -0.38 -5.20 -8.97
CA LEU A 82 -1.73 -4.76 -9.34
C LEU A 82 -1.79 -3.23 -9.38
N ARG A 83 -0.93 -2.66 -10.23
CA ARG A 83 -0.78 -1.23 -10.47
C ARG A 83 -0.41 -0.97 -11.92
N GLY A 84 -1.19 -0.14 -12.59
CA GLY A 84 -1.01 0.10 -14.02
C GLY A 84 -2.17 0.89 -14.62
N ILE A 85 -2.13 1.03 -15.95
CA ILE A 85 -3.14 1.74 -16.73
C ILE A 85 -4.18 0.77 -17.28
N LEU A 86 -5.45 1.16 -17.24
CA LEU A 86 -6.59 0.42 -17.76
C LEU A 86 -7.45 1.35 -18.65
N PRO A 87 -7.96 0.86 -19.79
CA PRO A 87 -9.06 1.50 -20.51
C PRO A 87 -10.29 1.74 -19.61
N ALA A 88 -10.94 2.89 -19.72
CA ALA A 88 -12.06 3.25 -18.83
C ALA A 88 -13.27 2.31 -18.93
N ASP A 89 -13.53 1.78 -20.12
CA ASP A 89 -14.61 0.83 -20.39
C ASP A 89 -14.40 -0.53 -19.73
N SER A 90 -13.16 -0.88 -19.43
CA SER A 90 -12.79 -2.12 -18.77
C SER A 90 -12.81 -2.04 -17.24
N LEU A 91 -13.02 -0.85 -16.64
CA LEU A 91 -12.97 -0.70 -15.19
C LEU A 91 -13.98 -1.58 -14.46
N ARG A 92 -15.19 -1.71 -15.00
CA ARG A 92 -16.22 -2.52 -14.36
C ARG A 92 -15.81 -4.00 -14.31
N ALA A 93 -15.32 -4.54 -15.41
CA ALA A 93 -14.87 -5.94 -15.48
C ALA A 93 -13.69 -6.17 -14.53
N PHE A 94 -12.76 -5.20 -14.47
CA PHE A 94 -11.66 -5.22 -13.51
C PHE A 94 -12.13 -5.26 -12.05
N GLN A 95 -13.10 -4.42 -11.67
CA GLN A 95 -13.64 -4.40 -10.30
C GLN A 95 -14.38 -5.70 -9.96
N GLU A 96 -15.19 -6.21 -10.89
CA GLU A 96 -15.90 -7.47 -10.71
C GLU A 96 -14.92 -8.64 -10.53
N TRP A 97 -13.81 -8.67 -11.30
CA TRP A 97 -12.74 -9.65 -11.09
C TRP A 97 -11.99 -9.46 -9.77
N PHE A 98 -11.66 -8.22 -9.39
CA PHE A 98 -10.96 -7.96 -8.13
C PHE A 98 -11.71 -8.51 -6.92
N ASP A 99 -13.05 -8.37 -6.92
CA ASP A 99 -13.95 -8.85 -5.88
C ASP A 99 -14.00 -10.39 -5.80
N THR A 100 -13.64 -11.12 -6.87
CA THR A 100 -13.54 -12.59 -6.83
C THR A 100 -12.32 -13.11 -6.06
N ALA A 101 -11.33 -12.25 -5.83
CA ALA A 101 -10.00 -12.63 -5.34
C ALA A 101 -9.26 -13.66 -6.20
N ALA A 102 -9.73 -13.95 -7.41
CA ALA A 102 -9.14 -14.97 -8.26
C ALA A 102 -7.77 -14.52 -8.78
N TYR A 103 -6.76 -15.39 -8.57
CA TYR A 103 -5.42 -15.25 -9.13
C TYR A 103 -4.70 -13.95 -8.74
N ARG A 104 -4.93 -13.47 -7.51
CA ARG A 104 -4.16 -12.40 -6.88
C ARG A 104 -3.77 -12.79 -5.46
N GLU A 105 -2.75 -12.13 -4.93
CA GLU A 105 -2.42 -12.22 -3.51
C GLU A 105 -3.62 -11.81 -2.66
N SER A 106 -3.84 -12.56 -1.59
CA SER A 106 -4.59 -12.10 -0.43
C SER A 106 -3.82 -11.00 0.28
N ALA A 107 -4.52 -10.16 1.06
CA ALA A 107 -3.87 -9.16 1.89
C ALA A 107 -2.87 -9.80 2.88
N THR A 108 -3.17 -10.98 3.42
CA THR A 108 -2.26 -11.71 4.31
C THR A 108 -0.95 -12.10 3.62
N GLU A 109 -1.00 -12.59 2.38
CA GLU A 109 0.20 -12.92 1.61
C GLU A 109 1.02 -11.67 1.31
N CYS A 110 0.35 -10.60 0.87
CA CYS A 110 0.97 -9.30 0.61
C CYS A 110 1.68 -8.76 1.85
N LEU A 111 0.99 -8.65 2.99
CA LEU A 111 1.57 -8.07 4.21
C LEU A 111 2.73 -8.91 4.75
N ARG A 112 2.69 -10.24 4.65
CA ARG A 112 3.83 -11.10 5.02
C ARG A 112 5.03 -10.92 4.09
N ARG A 113 4.78 -10.72 2.78
CA ARG A 113 5.82 -10.43 1.79
C ARG A 113 6.47 -9.08 2.06
N GLU A 114 5.67 -8.03 2.15
CA GLU A 114 6.13 -6.66 2.38
C GLU A 114 6.86 -6.54 3.72
N LEU A 115 6.31 -7.05 4.82
CA LEU A 115 7.02 -7.04 6.11
C LEU A 115 8.40 -7.70 6.04
N ARG A 116 8.52 -8.83 5.33
CA ARG A 116 9.81 -9.50 5.18
C ARG A 116 10.81 -8.65 4.39
N GLU A 117 10.37 -8.05 3.29
CA GLU A 117 11.20 -7.19 2.43
C GLU A 117 11.60 -5.93 3.19
N GLU A 118 10.61 -5.18 3.68
CA GLU A 118 10.80 -3.87 4.30
C GLU A 118 11.60 -3.96 5.60
N MET A 119 11.37 -4.97 6.45
CA MET A 119 12.18 -5.14 7.68
C MET A 119 13.65 -5.43 7.36
N SER A 120 13.92 -6.15 6.27
CA SER A 120 15.29 -6.36 5.79
C SER A 120 15.90 -5.07 5.26
N GLU A 121 15.12 -4.24 4.59
CA GLU A 121 15.58 -2.97 4.00
C GLU A 121 15.92 -1.92 5.07
N VAL A 122 15.13 -1.86 6.14
CA VAL A 122 15.33 -0.92 7.25
C VAL A 122 16.27 -1.44 8.34
N GLY A 123 16.92 -2.59 8.12
CA GLY A 123 17.95 -3.13 9.01
C GLY A 123 17.44 -3.82 10.28
N LEU A 124 16.15 -4.14 10.38
CA LEU A 124 15.58 -4.90 11.50
C LEU A 124 15.74 -6.42 11.35
N GLY A 125 16.22 -6.88 10.20
CA GLY A 125 16.35 -8.29 9.87
C GLY A 125 15.01 -8.91 9.47
N SER A 126 15.05 -10.16 9.02
CA SER A 126 13.84 -10.87 8.61
C SER A 126 13.10 -11.42 9.84
N PRO A 127 11.75 -11.37 9.88
CA PRO A 127 10.92 -11.98 10.94
C PRO A 127 11.04 -13.52 11.04
N GLY A 128 11.97 -14.13 10.29
CA GLY A 128 12.33 -15.53 10.34
C GLY A 128 11.19 -16.45 9.88
N SER A 129 11.21 -17.68 10.36
CA SER A 129 10.17 -18.69 10.07
C SER A 129 8.79 -18.32 10.62
N SER A 130 8.72 -17.39 11.57
CA SER A 130 7.48 -17.02 12.26
C SER A 130 6.54 -16.14 11.42
N ILE A 131 7.03 -15.51 10.35
CA ILE A 131 6.25 -14.67 9.44
C ILE A 131 5.03 -15.40 8.85
N GLY A 132 5.14 -16.71 8.65
CA GLY A 132 4.07 -17.54 8.10
C GLY A 132 2.88 -17.77 9.04
N SER A 133 3.04 -17.51 10.35
CA SER A 133 1.97 -17.66 11.34
C SER A 133 1.25 -16.34 11.66
N LEU A 134 1.75 -15.20 11.15
CA LEU A 134 1.11 -13.91 11.38
C LEU A 134 -0.24 -13.84 10.68
N THR A 135 -1.28 -13.45 11.40
CA THR A 135 -2.60 -13.17 10.84
C THR A 135 -2.93 -11.70 11.01
N PHE A 136 -3.83 -11.19 10.18
CA PHE A 136 -4.15 -9.77 10.14
C PHE A 136 -5.67 -9.59 10.19
N ASP A 137 -6.13 -8.73 11.09
CA ASP A 137 -7.55 -8.42 11.25
C ASP A 137 -7.87 -7.18 10.38
N PRO A 138 -8.90 -7.24 9.51
CA PRO A 138 -9.25 -6.12 8.63
C PRO A 138 -9.84 -4.97 9.44
N ILE A 139 -9.36 -3.75 9.20
CA ILE A 139 -9.89 -2.54 9.84
C ILE A 139 -10.85 -1.83 8.89
N ARG A 140 -10.40 -1.58 7.65
CA ARG A 140 -11.17 -0.79 6.67
C ARG A 140 -10.63 -0.96 5.26
N THR A 141 -11.44 -0.56 4.29
CA THR A 141 -11.00 -0.35 2.91
C THR A 141 -11.21 1.11 2.55
N VAL A 142 -10.15 1.78 2.09
CA VAL A 142 -10.21 3.15 1.56
C VAL A 142 -10.12 3.10 0.05
N ARG A 143 -11.08 3.75 -0.63
CA ARG A 143 -11.11 3.84 -2.08
C ARG A 143 -11.11 5.28 -2.51
N GLU A 144 -10.21 5.62 -3.41
CA GLU A 144 -10.07 6.97 -3.95
C GLU A 144 -10.30 6.96 -5.45
N GLY A 145 -11.01 7.97 -5.94
CA GLY A 145 -11.25 8.18 -7.36
C GLY A 145 -12.24 7.20 -8.00
N PRO A 146 -12.25 7.11 -9.35
CA PRO A 146 -11.33 7.74 -10.28
C PRO A 146 -11.34 9.27 -10.23
N SER A 147 -10.18 9.91 -10.12
CA SER A 147 -10.06 11.38 -10.11
C SER A 147 -8.85 11.84 -10.92
N GLU A 148 -8.89 13.08 -11.42
CA GLU A 148 -7.75 13.67 -12.13
C GLU A 148 -6.54 13.78 -11.20
N VAL A 149 -5.36 13.54 -11.75
CA VAL A 149 -4.08 13.77 -11.06
C VAL A 149 -3.37 14.92 -11.76
N PRO A 150 -2.96 15.98 -11.03
CA PRO A 150 -2.28 17.12 -11.63
C PRO A 150 -1.13 16.71 -12.54
N GLY A 151 -1.17 17.19 -13.79
CA GLY A 151 -0.13 16.94 -14.79
C GLY A 151 -0.06 15.51 -15.33
N LYS A 152 -1.09 14.67 -15.11
CA LYS A 152 -1.15 13.31 -15.65
C LYS A 152 -2.26 13.15 -16.69
N PRO A 153 -2.01 12.39 -17.78
CA PRO A 153 -3.00 12.16 -18.84
C PRO A 153 -3.99 11.04 -18.50
N TYR A 154 -4.18 10.72 -17.21
CA TYR A 154 -5.05 9.63 -16.74
C TYR A 154 -5.85 10.06 -15.51
N LEU A 155 -6.98 9.39 -15.28
CA LEU A 155 -7.64 9.38 -13.99
C LEU A 155 -6.97 8.36 -13.08
N GLN A 156 -7.03 8.53 -11.77
CA GLN A 156 -6.44 7.61 -10.82
C GLN A 156 -7.49 7.02 -9.89
N LEU A 157 -7.53 5.69 -9.82
CA LEU A 157 -8.30 4.90 -8.86
C LEU A 157 -7.34 4.19 -7.92
N ARG A 158 -7.57 4.29 -6.62
CA ARG A 158 -6.79 3.57 -5.60
C ARG A 158 -7.69 2.80 -4.66
N ASN A 159 -7.20 1.65 -4.22
CA ASN A 159 -7.85 0.84 -3.20
C ASN A 159 -6.79 0.42 -2.18
N PHE A 160 -6.99 0.83 -0.94
CA PHE A 160 -6.15 0.48 0.20
C PHE A 160 -6.94 -0.39 1.15
N GLU A 161 -6.52 -1.63 1.34
CA GLU A 161 -7.06 -2.51 2.37
C GLU A 161 -6.17 -2.36 3.62
N VAL A 162 -6.72 -1.81 4.70
CA VAL A 162 -5.96 -1.52 5.93
C VAL A 162 -6.26 -2.60 6.96
N TYR A 163 -5.21 -3.17 7.51
CA TYR A 163 -5.25 -4.24 8.49
C TYR A 163 -4.44 -3.90 9.73
N GLU A 164 -4.72 -4.58 10.84
CA GLU A 164 -3.84 -4.63 12.01
C GLU A 164 -3.27 -6.02 12.22
N LEU A 165 -2.15 -6.10 12.93
CA LEU A 165 -1.56 -7.37 13.32
C LEU A 165 -2.43 -8.04 14.40
N ALA A 166 -2.91 -9.24 14.13
CA ALA A 166 -3.69 -10.00 15.10
C ALA A 166 -2.77 -10.53 16.22
N MET A 167 -2.94 -10.00 17.42
CA MET A 167 -2.07 -10.27 18.59
C MET A 167 -2.36 -11.63 19.27
N ARG A 168 -2.64 -12.66 18.48
CA ARG A 168 -3.09 -13.99 18.93
C ARG A 168 -1.95 -14.96 19.21
N THR A 169 -0.73 -14.64 18.76
CA THR A 169 0.44 -15.51 18.91
C THR A 169 1.59 -14.76 19.59
N PRO A 170 2.47 -15.46 20.33
CA PRO A 170 3.67 -14.84 20.88
C PRO A 170 4.58 -14.21 19.81
N ALA A 171 4.58 -14.75 18.58
CA ALA A 171 5.32 -14.18 17.47
C ALA A 171 4.77 -12.82 17.04
N ALA A 172 3.45 -12.68 16.93
CA ALA A 172 2.82 -11.40 16.63
C ALA A 172 3.06 -10.36 17.73
N ILE A 173 2.98 -10.78 19.00
CA ILE A 173 3.24 -9.90 20.15
C ILE A 173 4.68 -9.37 20.13
N ARG A 174 5.66 -10.27 19.94
CA ARG A 174 7.07 -9.88 19.83
C ARG A 174 7.31 -8.96 18.65
N LEU A 175 6.79 -9.30 17.47
CA LEU A 175 6.97 -8.46 16.29
C LEU A 175 6.43 -7.05 16.52
N ARG A 176 5.21 -6.88 17.04
CA ARG A 176 4.68 -5.54 17.36
C ARG A 176 5.65 -4.80 18.27
N ARG A 177 6.07 -5.43 19.37
CA ARG A 177 6.98 -4.81 20.34
C ARG A 177 8.28 -4.38 19.68
N ASP A 178 8.92 -5.28 18.93
CA ASP A 178 10.21 -5.00 18.30
C ASP A 178 10.10 -3.87 17.24
N LEU A 179 8.98 -3.79 16.52
CA LEU A 179 8.69 -2.68 15.59
C LEU A 179 8.46 -1.34 16.30
N VAL A 180 7.75 -1.35 17.42
CA VAL A 180 7.50 -0.16 18.24
C VAL A 180 8.79 0.33 18.89
N GLU A 181 9.57 -0.58 19.49
CA GLU A 181 10.89 -0.27 20.07
C GLU A 181 11.82 0.33 19.02
N ALA A 182 11.85 -0.24 17.81
CA ALA A 182 12.62 0.31 16.70
C ALA A 182 12.16 1.72 16.29
N GLY A 183 10.84 1.97 16.24
CA GLY A 183 10.31 3.28 15.86
C GLY A 183 10.55 4.40 16.88
N HIS A 184 10.93 4.06 18.11
CA HIS A 184 11.36 5.01 19.14
C HIS A 184 12.89 5.08 19.31
N ASP A 185 13.66 4.23 18.61
CA ASP A 185 15.12 4.18 18.67
C ASP A 185 15.74 5.10 17.60
N GLU A 186 16.32 6.22 18.04
CA GLU A 186 16.95 7.20 17.14
C GLU A 186 18.17 6.64 16.37
N GLU A 187 18.79 5.58 16.88
CA GLU A 187 19.90 4.88 16.19
C GLU A 187 19.39 3.95 15.07
N ARG A 188 18.06 3.81 14.92
CA ARG A 188 17.40 3.02 13.85
C ARG A 188 16.53 3.92 12.97
N PRO A 189 17.14 4.83 12.18
CA PRO A 189 16.39 5.80 11.39
C PRO A 189 15.51 5.18 10.31
N GLY A 190 15.64 3.88 10.02
CA GLY A 190 14.80 3.18 9.05
C GLY A 190 13.34 3.00 9.51
N VAL A 191 13.03 3.19 10.80
CA VAL A 191 11.67 3.08 11.35
C VAL A 191 11.39 4.24 12.28
N ILE A 192 10.17 4.80 12.22
CA ILE A 192 9.73 5.88 13.11
C ILE A 192 8.34 5.59 13.68
N CYS A 193 8.06 6.15 14.86
CA CYS A 193 6.72 6.24 15.43
C CYS A 193 6.16 7.67 15.28
N ALA A 194 5.21 7.86 14.36
CA ALA A 194 4.60 9.16 14.08
C ALA A 194 3.19 9.27 14.68
N GLY A 195 2.88 10.39 15.31
CA GLY A 195 1.53 10.68 15.80
C GLY A 195 0.60 11.14 14.67
N PHE A 196 -0.69 11.26 14.97
CA PHE A 196 -1.67 11.77 13.99
C PHE A 196 -1.34 13.19 13.52
N ALA A 197 -0.85 14.07 14.42
CA ALA A 197 -0.47 15.43 14.07
C ALA A 197 0.66 15.46 13.03
N ASP A 198 1.67 14.59 13.18
CA ASP A 198 2.77 14.45 12.23
C ASP A 198 2.27 13.93 10.88
N ILE A 199 1.39 12.92 10.88
CA ILE A 199 0.77 12.37 9.67
C ILE A 199 -0.07 13.43 8.94
N ALA A 200 -0.86 14.21 9.67
CA ALA A 200 -1.66 15.29 9.13
C ALA A 200 -0.79 16.41 8.55
N HIS A 201 0.31 16.74 9.22
CA HIS A 201 1.30 17.69 8.73
C HIS A 201 2.12 17.14 7.54
N GLY A 202 2.22 15.82 7.42
CA GLY A 202 3.03 15.13 6.41
C GLY A 202 4.52 15.08 6.75
N ARG A 203 4.90 15.27 8.01
CA ARG A 203 6.31 15.34 8.44
C ARG A 203 6.48 15.10 9.94
N LEU A 204 7.58 14.43 10.32
CA LEU A 204 8.10 14.34 11.68
C LEU A 204 9.58 14.75 11.67
N GLY A 205 9.89 15.95 12.16
CA GLY A 205 11.25 16.50 12.07
C GLY A 205 11.74 16.61 10.62
N ARG A 206 12.75 15.82 10.23
CA ARG A 206 13.26 15.74 8.85
C ARG A 206 12.58 14.67 8.00
N ALA A 207 11.86 13.73 8.62
CA ALA A 207 11.17 12.64 7.93
C ALA A 207 9.93 13.17 7.20
N LEU A 208 9.84 12.92 5.90
CA LEU A 208 8.61 13.14 5.13
C LEU A 208 7.67 11.96 5.36
N ILE A 209 6.41 12.22 5.68
CA ILE A 209 5.42 11.17 5.88
C ILE A 209 4.57 11.03 4.62
N ALA A 210 4.53 9.81 4.09
CA ALA A 210 3.80 9.49 2.88
C ALA A 210 2.28 9.69 3.10
N PRO A 211 1.55 10.30 2.15
CA PRO A 211 0.14 10.66 2.35
C PRO A 211 -0.81 9.50 2.67
N GLN A 212 -0.50 8.28 2.21
CA GLN A 212 -1.30 7.10 2.52
C GLN A 212 -1.25 6.72 4.01
N SER A 213 -0.31 7.25 4.80
CA SER A 213 -0.26 7.07 6.25
C SER A 213 -1.52 7.61 6.95
N ALA A 214 -2.21 8.59 6.34
CA ALA A 214 -3.50 9.08 6.86
C ALA A 214 -4.56 7.97 7.00
N PHE A 215 -4.46 6.91 6.17
CA PHE A 215 -5.40 5.79 6.21
C PHE A 215 -5.22 4.85 7.41
N LEU A 216 -4.12 5.00 8.15
CA LEU A 216 -3.92 4.28 9.41
C LEU A 216 -4.85 4.80 10.51
N ALA A 217 -5.17 6.10 10.49
CA ALA A 217 -6.03 6.76 11.47
C ALA A 217 -7.48 6.94 10.98
N GLY A 218 -7.68 7.14 9.67
CA GLY A 218 -8.98 7.51 9.10
C GLY A 218 -9.24 6.92 7.73
N SER A 219 -10.31 7.38 7.08
CA SER A 219 -10.64 7.04 5.68
C SER A 219 -10.35 8.18 4.70
N THR A 220 -9.85 9.31 5.21
CA THR A 220 -9.67 10.54 4.44
C THR A 220 -8.19 10.80 4.22
N ARG A 221 -7.83 11.09 2.96
CA ARG A 221 -6.50 11.57 2.61
C ARG A 221 -6.36 13.02 3.08
N LEU A 222 -5.26 13.34 3.74
CA LEU A 222 -5.01 14.67 4.30
C LEU A 222 -4.11 15.52 3.40
N THR A 223 -3.26 14.89 2.60
CA THR A 223 -2.26 15.57 1.75
C THR A 223 -2.17 14.94 0.35
N ALA A 224 -1.76 15.74 -0.64
CA ALA A 224 -1.51 15.24 -2.00
C ALA A 224 -0.25 14.36 -2.05
N ASP A 225 -0.15 13.51 -3.08
CA ASP A 225 1.03 12.64 -3.27
C ASP A 225 2.33 13.44 -3.29
N LEU A 226 3.36 12.88 -2.64
CA LEU A 226 4.72 13.38 -2.80
C LEU A 226 5.16 13.17 -4.25
N PRO A 227 5.61 14.23 -4.95
CA PRO A 227 6.12 14.11 -6.31
C PRO A 227 7.29 13.12 -6.32
N SER A 228 7.44 12.38 -7.42
CA SER A 228 8.66 11.59 -7.60
C SER A 228 9.86 12.54 -7.64
N LEU A 229 10.90 12.24 -6.86
CA LEU A 229 12.20 12.87 -7.04
C LEU A 229 12.70 12.52 -8.46
N ARG A 230 13.20 13.52 -9.18
CA ARG A 230 13.79 13.37 -10.51
C ARG A 230 15.28 13.14 -10.39
#